data_AF-A0A542DJ30-F1
#
_entry.id   AF-A0A542DJ30-F1
#
_cell.length_a   1.000
_cell.length_b   1.000
_cell.length_c   1.000
_cell.angle_alpha   90.00
_cell.angle_beta   90.00
_cell.angle_gamma   90.00
#
_symmetry.space_group_name_H-M   'P 1'
#
loop_
_entity.id
_entity.type
_entity.pdbx_description
1 polymer ?
#
loop_
_entity_poly.entity_id
_entity_poly.type
_entity_poly.pdbx_seq_one_letter_code
_entity_poly.pdbx_strand_id
1 'polypeptide(L)'
;MPESGEHTTTTARPSRRNVLVGGAAVGAAAVAAGALGTSTAAAQGAGERIAGDPFTLGVASGDPDQHSVVLWTRLAPRPLAEDGLGGMNRRRVEVHWEIALDERFRLVVRRGHERTGPEHGYAVHAEVAGLLPGWEYFYRFRVGGHVSAVGRTRTAPPIGVFGSGLAMSFASCSQFEHGYFHAYRYLAADEPDLVLHLGDYMYEYAPDVYVSPDGNVRDHRGPETETLANYRQRYAQYRTDADLRAAHAVAPWLVVPDDHEVDNNWADEVYEKPHIPQPDFMRRRADAFQAYYENMPLRRRSKPNGPDIRLYRQVQWGSLANFHMLDTRQHRDDQACGDGWKVCEDAADPARTLTGPEQEAWLLHNFRRSRARWDILGQQVFFAQRLNASGARSMDAWDGYQGSRERVVRGWRDARVRNPVVLTGDVHTHWANELKADYADPDSPAVGTELVTTSISSGGNGEDSDPSTNPNLRRNPHIKFFNAQRGYVRTRIDRHRIRADFRVLDTVTEPEASASTRASFVVSDRRRGLTEVEPQ
;
A
#
# COMPACT_ATOMS: atom_id res chain seq x y z
N MET A 1 2.80 55.32 61.07
CA MET A 1 3.43 54.10 61.60
C MET A 1 3.02 52.92 60.75
N PRO A 2 3.93 52.07 60.29
CA PRO A 2 5.31 52.30 59.80
C PRO A 2 5.35 52.12 58.24
N GLU A 3 6.24 52.79 57.50
CA GLU A 3 7.64 52.39 57.14
C GLU A 3 7.70 51.08 56.31
N SER A 4 8.51 50.90 55.26
CA SER A 4 9.60 51.68 54.66
C SER A 4 10.13 50.89 53.44
N GLY A 5 10.80 51.61 52.52
CA GLY A 5 11.93 51.08 51.72
C GLY A 5 11.58 50.63 50.30
N GLU A 6 12.38 50.87 49.26
CA GLU A 6 13.67 51.55 49.10
C GLU A 6 13.87 51.87 47.60
N HIS A 7 14.60 52.97 47.33
CA HIS A 7 15.61 53.23 46.28
C HIS A 7 15.49 52.55 44.87
N THR A 8 15.74 53.19 43.71
CA THR A 8 16.67 54.30 43.40
C THR A 8 16.43 54.82 41.96
N THR A 9 16.39 56.15 41.83
CA THR A 9 16.91 57.03 40.74
C THR A 9 16.66 56.72 39.26
N THR A 10 15.88 57.61 38.63
CA THR A 10 15.89 57.90 37.18
C THR A 10 16.21 59.39 36.97
N THR A 11 17.20 59.69 36.14
CA THR A 11 17.49 61.01 35.56
C THR A 11 17.87 60.76 34.09
N ALA A 12 17.60 61.58 33.10
CA ALA A 12 16.79 62.77 32.90
C ALA A 12 16.58 62.89 31.37
N ARG A 13 15.47 63.49 30.93
CA ARG A 13 15.33 63.97 29.54
C ARG A 13 16.32 65.13 29.30
N PRO A 14 16.71 65.42 28.04
CA PRO A 14 16.02 66.53 27.38
C PRO A 14 15.80 66.38 25.88
N SER A 15 14.93 67.26 25.42
CA SER A 15 14.36 67.40 24.09
C SER A 15 15.07 68.42 23.21
N ARG A 16 14.81 68.29 21.90
CA ARG A 16 14.55 69.37 20.90
C ARG A 16 15.71 70.18 20.32
N ARG A 17 15.79 70.03 18.98
CA ARG A 17 15.87 71.09 17.94
C ARG A 17 17.17 71.90 17.81
N ASN A 18 17.88 71.71 16.70
CA ASN A 18 17.91 72.63 15.53
C ASN A 18 19.05 72.22 14.57
N VAL A 19 18.75 71.93 13.30
CA VAL A 19 18.91 72.81 12.10
C VAL A 19 20.28 72.61 11.40
N LEU A 20 20.25 71.71 10.42
CA LEU A 20 20.54 71.91 8.98
C LEU A 20 21.53 73.01 8.49
N VAL A 21 22.38 72.56 7.54
CA VAL A 21 23.07 73.29 6.45
C VAL A 21 24.27 74.12 6.90
N GLY A 22 25.46 74.06 6.31
CA GLY A 22 25.98 73.44 5.08
C GLY A 22 27.27 74.18 4.73
N GLY A 23 28.27 73.50 4.16
CA GLY A 23 29.52 74.15 3.78
C GLY A 23 30.54 73.15 3.23
N ALA A 24 30.62 73.09 1.90
CA ALA A 24 31.66 72.36 1.17
C ALA A 24 32.91 73.23 1.02
N ALA A 25 34.10 72.66 1.21
CA ALA A 25 35.23 72.74 0.25
C ALA A 25 36.56 72.18 0.83
N VAL A 26 37.03 71.12 0.18
CA VAL A 26 38.43 70.84 -0.24
C VAL A 26 39.55 70.87 0.81
N GLY A 27 40.04 69.67 1.15
CA GLY A 27 41.36 69.43 1.74
C GLY A 27 41.87 68.04 1.33
N ALA A 28 43.06 68.00 0.73
CA ALA A 28 43.60 66.87 -0.02
C ALA A 28 44.03 65.64 0.82
N ALA A 29 43.82 64.47 0.21
CA ALA A 29 44.54 63.20 0.29
C ALA A 29 45.43 62.89 1.52
N ALA A 30 45.04 61.85 2.26
CA ALA A 30 45.96 60.89 2.85
C ALA A 30 45.39 59.47 2.74
N VAL A 31 46.19 58.60 2.14
CA VAL A 31 45.93 57.21 1.79
C VAL A 31 45.77 56.36 3.04
N ALA A 32 44.65 55.66 3.17
CA ALA A 32 44.57 54.42 3.92
C ALA A 32 43.71 53.45 3.11
N ALA A 33 44.37 52.44 2.56
CA ALA A 33 43.76 51.31 1.88
C ALA A 33 42.89 50.53 2.88
N GLY A 34 41.63 50.97 3.02
CA GLY A 34 40.57 50.15 3.57
C GLY A 34 40.25 49.09 2.54
N ALA A 35 40.82 47.90 2.71
CA ALA A 35 40.33 46.70 2.06
C ALA A 35 38.82 46.65 2.30
N LEU A 36 38.04 46.93 1.25
CA LEU A 36 36.68 46.43 1.13
C LEU A 36 36.84 44.91 1.15
N GLY A 37 36.80 44.36 2.36
CA GLY A 37 36.47 42.97 2.56
C GLY A 37 35.09 42.81 1.96
N THR A 38 35.05 42.47 0.68
CA THR A 38 33.97 41.70 0.11
C THR A 38 33.93 40.47 1.00
N SER A 39 33.06 40.52 2.01
CA SER A 39 32.50 39.32 2.58
C SER A 39 31.79 38.64 1.42
N THR A 40 32.54 37.85 0.65
CA THR A 40 32.02 36.66 0.02
C THR A 40 31.53 35.83 1.20
N ALA A 41 30.32 36.13 1.65
CA ALA A 41 29.47 35.12 2.24
C ALA A 41 29.44 34.04 1.18
N ALA A 42 30.35 33.07 1.30
CA ALA A 42 30.31 31.85 0.54
C ALA A 42 28.89 31.37 0.75
N ALA A 43 28.10 31.38 -0.32
CA ALA A 43 26.75 30.84 -0.32
C ALA A 43 26.89 29.35 -0.01
N GLN A 44 26.96 29.01 1.28
CA GLN A 44 26.68 27.68 1.76
C GLN A 44 25.20 27.46 1.43
N GLY A 45 24.93 26.68 0.39
CA GLY A 45 23.59 26.17 0.16
C GLY A 45 23.06 26.14 -1.26
N ALA A 46 23.81 26.51 -2.30
CA ALA A 46 23.49 26.03 -3.64
C ALA A 46 23.98 24.58 -3.75
N GLY A 47 23.21 23.64 -3.19
CA GLY A 47 23.45 22.22 -3.41
C GLY A 47 23.60 21.94 -4.91
N GLU A 48 24.48 21.01 -5.27
CA GLU A 48 24.58 20.56 -6.67
C GLU A 48 23.18 20.33 -7.23
N ARG A 49 22.94 20.88 -8.42
CA ARG A 49 21.65 20.72 -9.09
C ARG A 49 21.38 19.23 -9.26
N ILE A 50 20.20 18.78 -8.81
CA ILE A 50 19.70 17.46 -9.15
C ILE A 50 19.60 17.41 -10.68
N ALA A 51 20.30 16.47 -11.30
CA ALA A 51 20.33 16.33 -12.74
C ALA A 51 19.12 15.52 -13.21
N GLY A 52 18.27 16.09 -14.06
CA GLY A 52 17.05 15.44 -14.56
C GLY A 52 15.85 15.59 -13.61
N ASP A 53 14.71 15.03 -14.00
CA ASP A 53 13.52 15.00 -13.14
C ASP A 53 13.70 13.99 -12.00
N PRO A 54 13.65 14.39 -10.71
CA PRO A 54 13.75 13.44 -9.61
C PRO A 54 12.47 12.63 -9.35
N PHE A 55 11.31 13.03 -9.88
CA PHE A 55 10.02 12.42 -9.56
C PHE A 55 9.62 11.31 -10.54
N THR A 56 10.60 10.56 -11.06
CA THR A 56 10.39 9.50 -12.08
C THR A 56 9.52 8.33 -11.60
N LEU A 57 9.44 8.12 -10.27
CA LEU A 57 8.63 7.07 -9.63
C LEU A 57 7.23 7.54 -9.24
N GLY A 58 6.88 8.77 -9.60
CA GLY A 58 5.58 9.38 -9.31
C GLY A 58 5.40 9.73 -7.84
N VAL A 59 4.13 9.86 -7.46
CA VAL A 59 3.68 10.17 -6.11
C VAL A 59 2.64 9.14 -5.69
N ALA A 60 2.46 8.96 -4.38
CA ALA A 60 1.42 8.10 -3.83
C ALA A 60 0.85 8.71 -2.55
N SER A 61 -0.33 8.25 -2.14
CA SER A 61 -0.89 8.56 -0.83
C SER A 61 -1.48 7.30 -0.21
N GLY A 62 -1.66 7.27 1.10
CA GLY A 62 -2.09 6.04 1.77
C GLY A 62 -2.39 6.18 3.24
N ASP A 63 -2.86 5.08 3.82
CA ASP A 63 -3.21 4.96 5.23
C ASP A 63 -4.10 6.12 5.76
N PRO A 64 -5.17 6.52 5.05
CA PRO A 64 -5.98 7.66 5.47
C PRO A 64 -6.72 7.36 6.79
N ASP A 65 -6.84 8.38 7.63
CA ASP A 65 -7.83 8.43 8.71
C ASP A 65 -8.73 9.66 8.52
N GLN A 66 -9.59 9.95 9.50
CA GLN A 66 -10.53 11.06 9.41
C GLN A 66 -9.88 12.45 9.39
N HIS A 67 -8.62 12.61 9.81
CA HIS A 67 -7.96 13.91 9.88
C HIS A 67 -6.55 13.93 9.30
N SER A 68 -6.09 12.82 8.73
CA SER A 68 -4.75 12.72 8.19
C SER A 68 -4.62 11.69 7.07
N VAL A 69 -3.56 11.87 6.30
CA VAL A 69 -3.15 10.94 5.23
C VAL A 69 -1.63 10.93 5.13
N VAL A 70 -1.06 9.83 4.65
CA VAL A 70 0.35 9.75 4.26
C VAL A 70 0.48 10.24 2.82
N LEU A 71 1.42 11.16 2.57
CA LEU A 71 1.89 11.50 1.23
C LEU A 71 3.27 10.88 1.02
N TRP A 72 3.50 10.33 -0.17
CA TRP A 72 4.73 9.63 -0.50
C TRP A 72 5.29 10.07 -1.86
N THR A 73 6.62 10.12 -1.95
CA THR A 73 7.39 10.16 -3.20
C THR A 73 8.79 9.60 -2.94
N ARG A 74 9.56 9.28 -3.99
CA ARG A 74 10.98 8.95 -3.88
C ARG A 74 11.80 9.69 -4.95
N LEU A 75 12.90 10.31 -4.55
CA LEU A 75 13.77 11.04 -5.49
C LEU A 75 14.68 10.05 -6.21
N ALA A 76 14.52 9.91 -7.52
CA ALA A 76 15.29 8.95 -8.30
C ALA A 76 15.43 9.37 -9.78
N PRO A 77 16.30 10.35 -10.12
CA PRO A 77 16.53 10.73 -11.51
C PRO A 77 17.03 9.60 -12.42
N ARG A 78 17.72 8.61 -11.85
CA ARG A 78 18.08 7.34 -12.52
C ARG A 78 17.52 6.18 -11.70
N PRO A 79 16.23 5.85 -11.84
CA PRO A 79 15.54 4.94 -10.93
C PRO A 79 16.13 3.53 -10.87
N LEU A 80 16.73 3.07 -11.97
CA LEU A 80 17.30 1.74 -12.09
C LEU A 80 18.80 1.66 -11.74
N ALA A 81 19.36 2.67 -11.06
CA ALA A 81 20.74 2.61 -10.60
C ALA A 81 20.98 1.40 -9.68
N GLU A 82 22.05 0.64 -9.95
CA GLU A 82 22.36 -0.64 -9.27
C GLU A 82 22.68 -0.49 -7.79
N ASP A 83 23.08 0.71 -7.34
CA ASP A 83 23.30 1.02 -5.92
C ASP A 83 22.00 1.19 -5.12
N GLY A 84 20.85 1.17 -5.78
CA GLY A 84 19.54 1.40 -5.19
C GLY A 84 19.30 2.85 -4.75
N LEU A 85 20.19 3.80 -5.06
CA LEU A 85 20.09 5.20 -4.62
C LEU A 85 19.48 6.14 -5.67
N GLY A 86 18.97 5.60 -6.78
CA GLY A 86 18.22 6.36 -7.77
C GLY A 86 19.03 7.43 -8.51
N GLY A 87 20.36 7.37 -8.47
CA GLY A 87 21.25 8.36 -9.09
C GLY A 87 21.47 9.64 -8.28
N MET A 88 21.09 9.67 -7.00
CA MET A 88 21.28 10.80 -6.08
C MET A 88 22.68 10.81 -5.43
N ASN A 89 23.19 11.99 -5.04
CA ASN A 89 24.61 12.22 -4.68
C ASN A 89 24.99 12.00 -3.19
N ARG A 90 24.42 10.97 -2.54
CA ARG A 90 24.66 10.57 -1.12
C ARG A 90 24.46 11.64 -0.04
N ARG A 91 23.91 12.81 -0.36
CA ARG A 91 23.63 13.90 0.61
C ARG A 91 22.19 13.86 1.09
N ARG A 92 21.93 14.44 2.27
CA ARG A 92 20.55 14.68 2.72
C ARG A 92 19.90 15.78 1.88
N VAL A 93 18.62 15.61 1.58
CA VAL A 93 17.82 16.51 0.76
C VAL A 93 16.55 16.89 1.51
N GLU A 94 16.20 18.17 1.50
CA GLU A 94 14.93 18.68 2.01
C GLU A 94 13.92 18.74 0.86
N VAL A 95 12.76 18.12 1.05
CA VAL A 95 11.68 18.03 0.05
C VAL A 95 10.44 18.67 0.64
N HIS A 96 9.95 19.72 -0.01
CA HIS A 96 8.73 20.40 0.40
C HIS A 96 7.51 19.67 -0.13
N TRP A 97 6.41 19.72 0.60
CA TRP A 97 5.11 19.21 0.18
C TRP A 97 4.02 20.24 0.41
N GLU A 98 2.99 20.19 -0.43
CA GLU A 98 1.78 21.01 -0.32
C GLU A 98 0.56 20.10 -0.48
N ILE A 99 -0.51 20.42 0.25
CA ILE A 99 -1.84 19.83 0.06
C ILE A 99 -2.88 20.95 -0.03
N ALA A 100 -3.80 20.84 -0.98
CA ALA A 100 -4.72 21.88 -1.40
C ALA A 100 -6.12 21.32 -1.65
N LEU A 101 -7.11 22.22 -1.66
CA LEU A 101 -8.51 21.90 -2.01
C LEU A 101 -8.77 21.91 -3.52
N ASP A 102 -7.81 22.36 -4.32
CA ASP A 102 -7.91 22.40 -5.77
C ASP A 102 -6.60 21.94 -6.43
N GLU A 103 -6.74 21.28 -7.57
CA GLU A 103 -5.63 20.72 -8.35
C GLU A 103 -4.60 21.76 -8.80
N ARG A 104 -5.01 23.03 -8.92
CA ARG A 104 -4.13 24.14 -9.33
C ARG A 104 -3.39 24.78 -8.15
N PHE A 105 -3.59 24.28 -6.93
CA PHE A 105 -2.97 24.76 -5.69
C PHE A 105 -3.20 26.25 -5.44
N ARG A 106 -4.40 26.76 -5.75
CA ARG A 106 -4.81 28.13 -5.39
C ARG A 106 -5.20 28.23 -3.91
N LEU A 107 -5.68 27.12 -3.35
CA LEU A 107 -6.17 26.98 -1.98
C LEU A 107 -5.36 25.93 -1.22
N VAL A 108 -4.09 26.22 -0.96
CA VAL A 108 -3.21 25.38 -0.13
C VAL A 108 -3.67 25.43 1.33
N VAL A 109 -4.00 24.28 1.90
CA VAL A 109 -4.51 24.17 3.30
C VAL A 109 -3.43 23.74 4.29
N ARG A 110 -2.43 22.98 3.84
CA ARG A 110 -1.22 22.64 4.60
C ARG A 110 -0.02 22.57 3.66
N ARG A 111 1.16 22.82 4.22
CA ARG A 111 2.45 22.65 3.57
C ARG A 111 3.49 22.35 4.63
N GLY A 112 4.57 21.69 4.23
CA GLY A 112 5.67 21.35 5.11
C GLY A 112 6.88 20.90 4.30
N HIS A 113 7.80 20.24 4.98
CA HIS A 113 8.94 19.60 4.35
C HIS A 113 9.33 18.34 5.12
N GLU A 114 9.97 17.42 4.42
CA GLU A 114 10.63 16.26 4.99
C GLU A 114 12.10 16.25 4.59
N ARG A 115 12.94 15.61 5.40
CA ARG A 115 14.34 15.37 5.06
C ARG A 115 14.54 13.90 4.74
N THR A 116 15.15 13.63 3.59
CA THR A 116 15.49 12.28 3.15
C THR A 116 16.97 12.18 2.77
N GLY A 117 17.46 10.97 2.55
CA GLY A 117 18.86 10.68 2.27
C GLY A 117 19.09 9.23 1.83
N PRO A 118 20.36 8.84 1.62
CA PRO A 118 20.71 7.50 1.14
C PRO A 118 20.29 6.37 2.09
N GLU A 119 20.18 6.65 3.39
CA GLU A 119 19.70 5.68 4.39
C GLU A 119 18.23 5.31 4.22
N HIS A 120 17.46 6.11 3.48
CA HIS A 120 16.04 5.89 3.18
C HIS A 120 15.78 5.74 1.67
N GLY A 121 16.83 5.49 0.87
CA GLY A 121 16.71 5.40 -0.58
C GLY A 121 16.12 6.65 -1.23
N TYR A 122 16.22 7.81 -0.54
CA TYR A 122 15.58 9.08 -0.89
C TYR A 122 14.04 9.05 -0.95
N ALA A 123 13.42 8.11 -0.23
CA ALA A 123 11.98 8.08 0.00
C ALA A 123 11.54 9.20 0.96
N VAL A 124 10.37 9.75 0.71
CA VAL A 124 9.74 10.81 1.50
C VAL A 124 8.38 10.31 1.97
N HIS A 125 8.14 10.39 3.27
CA HIS A 125 6.85 10.09 3.89
C HIS A 125 6.43 11.30 4.72
N ALA A 126 5.35 11.96 4.32
CA ALA A 126 4.76 13.05 5.08
C ALA A 126 3.41 12.62 5.67
N GLU A 127 3.30 12.53 7.00
CA GLU A 127 2.02 12.31 7.69
C GLU A 127 1.31 13.65 7.92
N VAL A 128 0.41 14.00 7.01
CA VAL A 128 -0.25 15.31 7.02
C VAL A 128 -1.51 15.24 7.86
N ALA A 129 -1.49 15.86 9.04
CA ALA A 129 -2.61 15.90 9.97
C ALA A 129 -3.40 17.21 9.95
N GLY A 130 -4.54 17.22 10.66
CA GLY A 130 -5.40 18.39 10.81
C GLY A 130 -6.16 18.75 9.54
N LEU A 131 -6.52 17.73 8.75
CA LEU A 131 -7.37 17.80 7.57
C LEU A 131 -8.84 17.63 7.94
N LEU A 132 -9.73 18.09 7.06
CA LEU A 132 -11.17 17.88 7.23
C LEU A 132 -11.50 16.41 6.90
N PRO A 133 -12.47 15.80 7.61
CA PRO A 133 -12.85 14.41 7.42
C PRO A 133 -13.77 14.18 6.22
N GLY A 134 -13.52 13.11 5.46
CA GLY A 134 -14.31 12.76 4.26
C GLY A 134 -14.11 13.74 3.10
N TRP A 135 -12.96 14.43 3.05
CA TRP A 135 -12.64 15.41 2.02
C TRP A 135 -11.62 14.88 1.03
N GLU A 136 -11.82 15.25 -0.23
CA GLU A 136 -10.83 15.10 -1.27
C GLU A 136 -9.82 16.25 -1.22
N TYR A 137 -8.57 15.93 -1.52
CA TYR A 137 -7.45 16.85 -1.56
C TYR A 137 -6.53 16.56 -2.75
N PHE A 138 -5.80 17.59 -3.16
CA PHE A 138 -4.71 17.48 -4.14
C PHE A 138 -3.38 17.76 -3.46
N TYR A 139 -2.33 17.02 -3.80
CA TYR A 139 -1.00 17.18 -3.19
C TYR A 139 0.13 17.10 -4.21
N ARG A 140 1.26 17.73 -3.88
CA ARG A 140 2.48 17.70 -4.70
C ARG A 140 3.73 17.88 -3.85
N PHE A 141 4.87 17.49 -4.40
CA PHE A 141 6.19 17.69 -3.83
C PHE A 141 7.02 18.68 -4.65
N ARG A 142 7.98 19.32 -3.98
CA ARG A 142 8.90 20.29 -4.59
C ARG A 142 10.30 20.10 -4.02
N VAL A 143 11.30 20.06 -4.89
CA VAL A 143 12.72 19.99 -4.48
C VAL A 143 13.59 20.73 -5.51
N GLY A 144 14.40 21.67 -5.03
CA GLY A 144 15.15 22.57 -5.92
C GLY A 144 14.21 23.29 -6.91
N GLY A 145 14.46 23.13 -8.21
CA GLY A 145 13.62 23.66 -9.29
C GLY A 145 12.53 22.71 -9.80
N HIS A 146 12.37 21.53 -9.21
CA HIS A 146 11.46 20.49 -9.68
C HIS A 146 10.16 20.46 -8.87
N VAL A 147 9.07 20.11 -9.55
CA VAL A 147 7.74 19.89 -8.97
C VAL A 147 7.25 18.53 -9.44
N SER A 148 6.74 17.70 -8.53
CA SER A 148 6.18 16.41 -8.89
C SER A 148 4.90 16.55 -9.72
N ALA A 149 4.43 15.44 -10.31
CA ALA A 149 3.03 15.33 -10.70
C ALA A 149 2.10 15.60 -9.49
N VAL A 150 0.88 16.04 -9.78
CA VAL A 150 -0.16 16.23 -8.77
C VAL A 150 -0.79 14.88 -8.48
N GLY A 151 -0.93 14.54 -7.20
CA GLY A 151 -1.74 13.43 -6.75
C GLY A 151 -3.05 13.90 -6.13
N ARG A 152 -4.07 13.05 -6.17
CA ARG A 152 -5.36 13.15 -5.50
C ARG A 152 -5.38 12.19 -4.33
N THR A 153 -5.95 12.63 -3.22
CA THR A 153 -6.10 11.82 -2.01
C THR A 153 -7.39 12.14 -1.27
N ARG A 154 -7.72 11.36 -0.25
CA ARG A 154 -8.96 11.51 0.50
C ARG A 154 -8.78 11.09 1.96
N THR A 155 -9.32 11.87 2.88
CA THR A 155 -9.47 11.46 4.29
C THR A 155 -10.70 10.59 4.49
N ALA A 156 -10.65 9.68 5.45
CA ALA A 156 -11.80 8.86 5.78
C ALA A 156 -12.96 9.72 6.33
N PRO A 157 -14.24 9.33 6.13
CA PRO A 157 -15.37 10.01 6.75
C PRO A 157 -15.28 10.04 8.29
N PRO A 158 -15.93 11.00 8.97
CA PRO A 158 -15.95 11.05 10.43
C PRO A 158 -16.51 9.76 11.03
N ILE A 159 -15.94 9.34 12.16
CA ILE A 159 -16.49 8.22 12.94
C ILE A 159 -17.96 8.54 13.31
N GLY A 160 -18.86 7.56 13.13
CA GLY A 160 -20.29 7.74 13.36
C GLY A 160 -21.09 8.13 12.11
N VAL A 161 -20.42 8.48 11.00
CA VAL A 161 -21.04 8.93 9.76
C VAL A 161 -20.89 7.87 8.66
N PHE A 162 -21.97 7.54 7.94
CA PHE A 162 -21.90 6.58 6.83
C PHE A 162 -21.25 7.13 5.56
N GLY A 163 -21.26 8.45 5.37
CA GLY A 163 -20.84 9.09 4.12
C GLY A 163 -21.81 8.83 2.96
N SER A 164 -21.37 9.14 1.75
CA SER A 164 -22.10 8.92 0.49
C SER A 164 -21.97 7.50 -0.08
N GLY A 165 -21.23 6.63 0.61
CA GLY A 165 -20.74 5.35 0.09
C GLY A 165 -19.22 5.37 -0.09
N LEU A 166 -18.70 4.28 -0.65
CA LEU A 166 -17.29 4.08 -0.91
C LEU A 166 -17.11 3.36 -2.25
N ALA A 167 -16.40 3.99 -3.18
CA ALA A 167 -15.88 3.35 -4.38
C ALA A 167 -14.48 2.82 -4.07
N MET A 168 -14.28 1.51 -4.14
CA MET A 168 -12.99 0.91 -3.80
C MET A 168 -12.58 -0.10 -4.86
N SER A 169 -11.31 -0.09 -5.24
CA SER A 169 -10.73 -1.15 -6.07
C SER A 169 -9.68 -1.91 -5.27
N PHE A 170 -9.49 -3.19 -5.57
CA PHE A 170 -8.39 -3.97 -4.98
C PHE A 170 -7.73 -4.88 -6.01
N ALA A 171 -6.42 -5.06 -5.84
CA ALA A 171 -5.52 -5.75 -6.76
C ALA A 171 -4.43 -6.52 -6.00
N SER A 172 -3.76 -7.44 -6.70
CA SER A 172 -2.56 -8.13 -6.25
C SER A 172 -1.75 -8.62 -7.47
N CYS A 173 -0.59 -9.20 -7.23
CA CYS A 173 0.14 -10.04 -8.18
C CYS A 173 0.41 -9.36 -9.52
N SER A 174 1.40 -8.48 -9.54
CA SER A 174 1.80 -7.69 -10.71
C SER A 174 3.16 -8.08 -11.27
N GLN A 175 3.46 -9.37 -11.51
CA GLN A 175 4.74 -9.81 -12.10
C GLN A 175 5.04 -9.00 -13.37
N PHE A 176 6.03 -8.11 -13.28
CA PHE A 176 6.39 -7.16 -14.33
C PHE A 176 6.68 -7.82 -15.67
N GLU A 177 7.34 -8.97 -15.70
CA GLU A 177 7.75 -9.66 -16.92
C GLU A 177 6.57 -10.30 -17.66
N HIS A 178 5.53 -10.68 -16.93
CA HIS A 178 4.41 -11.47 -17.47
C HIS A 178 3.42 -10.64 -18.30
N GLY A 179 3.46 -9.32 -18.20
CA GLY A 179 2.54 -8.46 -18.94
C GLY A 179 2.66 -6.99 -18.58
N TYR A 180 2.09 -6.13 -19.42
CA TYR A 180 1.91 -4.71 -19.18
C TYR A 180 0.82 -4.43 -18.14
N PHE A 181 0.93 -3.31 -17.46
CA PHE A 181 0.10 -2.94 -16.32
C PHE A 181 -1.19 -2.21 -16.68
N HIS A 182 -1.76 -2.51 -17.85
CA HIS A 182 -2.98 -1.89 -18.38
C HIS A 182 -4.16 -1.96 -17.41
N ALA A 183 -4.21 -2.96 -16.53
CA ALA A 183 -5.23 -3.05 -15.48
C ALA A 183 -5.23 -1.81 -14.56
N TYR A 184 -4.05 -1.26 -14.24
CA TYR A 184 -3.94 -0.05 -13.43
C TYR A 184 -4.46 1.21 -14.15
N ARG A 185 -4.34 1.29 -15.49
CA ARG A 185 -4.94 2.37 -16.30
C ARG A 185 -6.45 2.42 -16.11
N TYR A 186 -7.11 1.26 -16.20
CA TYR A 186 -8.55 1.16 -16.03
C TYR A 186 -8.97 1.35 -14.57
N LEU A 187 -8.21 0.81 -13.62
CA LEU A 187 -8.45 1.04 -12.19
C LEU A 187 -8.39 2.53 -11.85
N ALA A 188 -7.44 3.27 -12.43
CA ALA A 188 -7.35 4.71 -12.23
C ALA A 188 -8.56 5.46 -12.82
N ALA A 189 -9.02 5.03 -14.00
CA ALA A 189 -10.18 5.61 -14.68
C ALA A 189 -11.54 5.32 -13.98
N ASP A 190 -11.60 4.33 -13.09
CA ASP A 190 -12.78 4.06 -12.26
C ASP A 190 -13.01 5.08 -11.13
N GLU A 191 -12.06 6.01 -10.93
CA GLU A 191 -12.07 7.06 -9.91
C GLU A 191 -12.33 6.51 -8.49
N PRO A 192 -11.49 5.57 -7.98
CA PRO A 192 -11.69 5.01 -6.64
C PRO A 192 -11.49 6.09 -5.56
N ASP A 193 -12.22 5.95 -4.45
CA ASP A 193 -11.97 6.70 -3.21
C ASP A 193 -10.83 6.08 -2.38
N LEU A 194 -10.60 4.78 -2.57
CA LEU A 194 -9.62 3.96 -1.84
C LEU A 194 -9.16 2.78 -2.72
N VAL A 195 -7.87 2.46 -2.70
CA VAL A 195 -7.32 1.27 -3.37
C VAL A 195 -6.69 0.35 -2.34
N LEU A 196 -6.88 -0.96 -2.47
CA LEU A 196 -6.16 -1.97 -1.68
C LEU A 196 -5.18 -2.74 -2.58
N HIS A 197 -3.97 -2.99 -2.09
CA HIS A 197 -3.04 -3.94 -2.71
C HIS A 197 -2.73 -5.06 -1.72
N LEU A 198 -3.00 -6.29 -2.12
CA LEU A 198 -3.06 -7.46 -1.23
C LEU A 198 -1.84 -8.38 -1.38
N GLY A 199 -0.66 -7.81 -1.62
CA GLY A 199 0.59 -8.53 -1.84
C GLY A 199 0.97 -8.75 -3.29
N ASP A 200 2.20 -9.20 -3.49
CA ASP A 200 2.87 -9.40 -4.77
C ASP A 200 2.90 -8.14 -5.64
N TYR A 201 3.14 -7.01 -4.99
CA TYR A 201 3.38 -5.74 -5.67
C TYR A 201 4.61 -5.84 -6.57
N MET A 202 5.61 -6.59 -6.12
CA MET A 202 6.77 -6.97 -6.91
C MET A 202 7.14 -8.43 -6.71
N TYR A 203 7.92 -8.97 -7.64
CA TYR A 203 8.52 -10.30 -7.60
C TYR A 203 10.04 -10.17 -7.52
N GLU A 204 10.68 -11.08 -6.80
CA GLU A 204 12.09 -11.11 -6.38
C GLU A 204 13.03 -11.63 -7.46
N TYR A 205 12.51 -12.43 -8.39
CA TYR A 205 13.28 -13.27 -9.30
C TYR A 205 14.33 -12.55 -10.16
N ALA A 206 15.36 -13.29 -10.58
CA ALA A 206 16.17 -12.90 -11.73
C ALA A 206 15.35 -13.05 -13.04
N PRO A 207 15.74 -12.36 -14.13
CA PRO A 207 15.06 -12.54 -15.41
C PRO A 207 15.07 -14.01 -15.88
N ASP A 208 14.04 -14.39 -16.61
CA ASP A 208 13.83 -15.73 -17.17
C ASP A 208 13.67 -16.88 -16.15
N VAL A 209 13.48 -16.58 -14.86
CA VAL A 209 13.28 -17.61 -13.81
C VAL A 209 11.81 -17.99 -13.67
N TYR A 210 10.93 -17.01 -13.47
CA TYR A 210 9.48 -17.24 -13.47
C TYR A 210 8.93 -16.81 -14.83
N VAL A 211 8.61 -17.82 -15.65
CA VAL A 211 8.19 -17.63 -17.05
C VAL A 211 6.69 -17.87 -17.18
N SER A 212 5.98 -16.88 -17.71
CA SER A 212 4.55 -16.99 -18.03
C SER A 212 4.30 -18.05 -19.12
N PRO A 213 3.12 -18.73 -19.12
CA PRO A 213 2.71 -19.60 -20.24
C PRO A 213 2.71 -18.91 -21.61
N ASP A 214 2.45 -17.60 -21.64
CA ASP A 214 2.48 -16.78 -22.85
C ASP A 214 3.89 -16.21 -23.19
N GLY A 215 4.90 -16.53 -22.37
CA GLY A 215 6.24 -15.93 -22.43
C GLY A 215 6.34 -14.61 -21.67
N ASN A 216 7.59 -14.23 -21.34
CA ASN A 216 7.89 -12.96 -20.69
C ASN A 216 8.04 -11.85 -21.75
N VAL A 217 7.25 -10.78 -21.62
CA VAL A 217 7.20 -9.65 -22.57
C VAL A 217 7.99 -8.42 -22.10
N ARG A 218 8.47 -8.47 -20.86
CA ARG A 218 9.40 -7.51 -20.26
C ARG A 218 10.41 -8.30 -19.43
N ASP A 219 11.53 -7.68 -19.06
CA ASP A 219 12.57 -8.34 -18.26
C ASP A 219 12.77 -7.65 -16.91
N HIS A 220 12.94 -8.42 -15.84
CA HIS A 220 13.47 -7.91 -14.58
C HIS A 220 14.91 -7.42 -14.75
N ARG A 221 15.28 -6.41 -13.96
CA ARG A 221 16.65 -5.90 -13.90
C ARG A 221 17.35 -6.41 -12.65
N GLY A 222 18.65 -6.67 -12.81
CA GLY A 222 19.51 -7.14 -11.73
C GLY A 222 19.34 -8.64 -11.45
N PRO A 223 20.06 -9.15 -10.44
CA PRO A 223 19.89 -10.53 -9.95
C PRO A 223 18.56 -10.68 -9.20
N GLU A 224 18.34 -11.87 -8.64
CA GLU A 224 17.32 -12.06 -7.61
C GLU A 224 17.53 -11.06 -6.46
N THR A 225 16.43 -10.55 -5.90
CA THR A 225 16.51 -9.55 -4.84
C THR A 225 16.88 -10.17 -3.50
N GLU A 226 18.13 -9.99 -3.10
CA GLU A 226 18.61 -10.43 -1.78
C GLU A 226 19.11 -9.27 -0.90
N THR A 227 19.63 -8.21 -1.53
CA THR A 227 20.16 -7.03 -0.81
C THR A 227 19.22 -5.84 -0.90
N LEU A 228 19.35 -4.90 0.05
CA LEU A 228 18.60 -3.65 0.03
C LEU A 228 18.71 -2.88 -1.29
N ALA A 229 19.88 -2.93 -1.95
CA ALA A 229 20.07 -2.29 -3.25
C ALA A 229 19.23 -2.96 -4.35
N ASN A 230 19.19 -4.31 -4.36
CA ASN A 230 18.38 -5.06 -5.31
C ASN A 230 16.88 -4.79 -5.13
N TYR A 231 16.38 -4.87 -3.88
CA TYR A 231 14.97 -4.55 -3.61
C TYR A 231 14.62 -3.10 -4.00
N ARG A 232 15.48 -2.13 -3.65
CA ARG A 232 15.28 -0.72 -4.04
C ARG A 232 15.22 -0.52 -5.56
N GLN A 233 16.04 -1.25 -6.32
CA GLN A 233 16.03 -1.23 -7.79
C GLN A 233 14.77 -1.91 -8.34
N ARG A 234 14.35 -3.03 -7.75
CA ARG A 234 13.15 -3.77 -8.15
C ARG A 234 11.87 -2.97 -7.96
N TYR A 235 11.66 -2.37 -6.78
CA TYR A 235 10.53 -1.45 -6.56
C TYR A 235 10.56 -0.26 -7.53
N ALA A 236 11.76 0.29 -7.79
CA ALA A 236 11.91 1.38 -8.74
C ALA A 236 11.50 0.94 -10.16
N GLN A 237 11.92 -0.24 -10.60
CA GLN A 237 11.53 -0.82 -11.89
C GLN A 237 10.01 -0.90 -12.03
N TYR A 238 9.32 -1.50 -11.06
CA TYR A 238 7.87 -1.63 -11.12
C TYR A 238 7.19 -0.25 -11.15
N ARG A 239 7.67 0.70 -10.34
CA ARG A 239 7.19 2.10 -10.30
C ARG A 239 7.62 2.96 -11.49
N THR A 240 8.43 2.45 -12.44
CA THR A 240 8.65 3.14 -13.72
C THR A 240 7.48 2.99 -14.70
N ASP A 241 6.55 2.07 -14.43
CA ASP A 241 5.36 1.89 -15.24
C ASP A 241 4.39 3.07 -15.09
N ALA A 242 3.91 3.60 -16.23
CA ALA A 242 3.08 4.80 -16.25
C ALA A 242 1.68 4.57 -15.67
N ASP A 243 1.10 3.39 -15.90
CA ASP A 243 -0.24 3.06 -15.45
C ASP A 243 -0.25 2.82 -13.95
N LEU A 244 0.79 2.17 -13.41
CA LEU A 244 0.96 2.04 -11.96
C LEU A 244 1.12 3.40 -11.28
N ARG A 245 1.93 4.31 -11.84
CA ARG A 245 2.05 5.68 -11.30
C ARG A 245 0.72 6.43 -11.34
N ALA A 246 -0.05 6.29 -12.42
CA ALA A 246 -1.37 6.90 -12.53
C ALA A 246 -2.32 6.37 -11.45
N ALA A 247 -2.35 5.06 -11.23
CA ALA A 247 -3.19 4.45 -10.19
C ALA A 247 -2.80 4.88 -8.76
N HIS A 248 -1.51 5.05 -8.47
CA HIS A 248 -1.05 5.62 -7.17
C HIS A 248 -1.44 7.08 -6.99
N ALA A 249 -1.48 7.84 -8.08
CA ALA A 249 -1.76 9.28 -8.03
C ALA A 249 -3.25 9.59 -7.86
N VAL A 250 -4.18 8.66 -8.12
CA VAL A 250 -5.62 8.99 -8.08
C VAL A 250 -6.29 8.78 -6.72
N ALA A 251 -5.76 7.98 -5.80
CA ALA A 251 -6.45 7.65 -4.55
C ALA A 251 -5.46 7.30 -3.44
N PRO A 252 -5.87 7.31 -2.15
CA PRO A 252 -5.09 6.70 -1.09
C PRO A 252 -5.10 5.16 -1.20
N TRP A 253 -3.95 4.54 -0.92
CA TRP A 253 -3.77 3.09 -0.94
C TRP A 253 -3.65 2.50 0.47
N LEU A 254 -4.26 1.34 0.68
CA LEU A 254 -4.00 0.44 1.81
C LEU A 254 -3.25 -0.78 1.29
N VAL A 255 -1.99 -0.92 1.71
CA VAL A 255 -1.12 -1.98 1.22
C VAL A 255 -0.69 -2.93 2.33
N VAL A 256 -0.59 -4.21 1.97
CA VAL A 256 0.08 -5.28 2.73
C VAL A 256 0.89 -6.11 1.72
N PRO A 257 2.10 -6.60 2.08
CA PRO A 257 2.85 -7.52 1.25
C PRO A 257 2.26 -8.94 1.34
N ASP A 258 2.63 -9.79 0.40
CA ASP A 258 2.57 -11.24 0.53
C ASP A 258 3.99 -11.83 0.55
N ASP A 259 4.23 -12.95 -0.12
CA ASP A 259 5.52 -13.64 -0.10
C ASP A 259 6.54 -12.98 -1.01
N HIS A 260 6.16 -12.66 -2.23
CA HIS A 260 7.10 -12.23 -3.27
C HIS A 260 7.80 -10.91 -2.96
N GLU A 261 7.26 -10.07 -2.06
CA GLU A 261 7.98 -8.94 -1.49
C GLU A 261 9.29 -9.31 -0.76
N VAL A 262 9.52 -10.59 -0.46
CA VAL A 262 10.75 -11.12 0.14
C VAL A 262 11.30 -12.28 -0.71
N ASP A 263 10.63 -13.44 -0.70
CA ASP A 263 11.07 -14.72 -1.26
C ASP A 263 9.83 -15.63 -1.39
N ASN A 264 9.62 -16.30 -2.51
CA ASN A 264 8.41 -17.12 -2.72
C ASN A 264 8.04 -18.02 -1.52
N ASN A 265 6.77 -18.12 -1.17
CA ASN A 265 6.23 -18.97 -0.09
C ASN A 265 6.94 -18.91 1.29
N TRP A 266 7.69 -17.87 1.64
CA TRP A 266 8.30 -17.81 2.98
C TRP A 266 7.28 -17.84 4.13
N ALA A 267 7.72 -18.34 5.29
CA ALA A 267 6.91 -18.50 6.50
C ALA A 267 7.69 -18.09 7.76
N ASP A 268 7.41 -16.89 8.27
CA ASP A 268 8.17 -16.26 9.36
C ASP A 268 9.70 -16.29 9.11
N GLU A 269 10.45 -17.16 9.78
CA GLU A 269 11.91 -17.29 9.64
C GLU A 269 12.32 -18.35 8.60
N VAL A 270 11.35 -19.05 8.00
CA VAL A 270 11.56 -20.16 7.07
C VAL A 270 11.48 -19.66 5.63
N TYR A 271 12.55 -19.91 4.85
CA TYR A 271 12.63 -19.63 3.42
C TYR A 271 12.09 -20.80 2.59
N GLU A 272 11.69 -20.54 1.34
CA GLU A 272 10.94 -21.47 0.48
C GLU A 272 11.54 -22.88 0.37
N LYS A 273 12.82 -22.92 0.03
CA LYS A 273 13.50 -24.10 -0.50
C LYS A 273 14.49 -24.60 0.54
N PRO A 274 14.09 -25.43 1.53
CA PRO A 274 14.97 -25.84 2.64
C PRO A 274 16.25 -26.54 2.18
N HIS A 275 16.26 -27.11 0.97
CA HIS A 275 17.40 -27.76 0.35
C HIS A 275 18.42 -26.79 -0.30
N ILE A 276 18.09 -25.50 -0.42
CA ILE A 276 18.99 -24.44 -0.88
C ILE A 276 19.20 -23.49 0.32
N PRO A 277 20.31 -23.63 1.07
CA PRO A 277 20.52 -22.84 2.28
C PRO A 277 20.51 -21.33 2.01
N GLN A 278 19.68 -20.60 2.76
CA GLN A 278 19.70 -19.13 2.80
C GLN A 278 20.11 -18.66 4.22
N PRO A 279 21.41 -18.75 4.58
CA PRO A 279 21.86 -18.41 5.94
C PRO A 279 21.61 -16.94 6.31
N ASP A 280 21.45 -16.07 5.32
CA ASP A 280 21.17 -14.64 5.48
C ASP A 280 19.68 -14.29 5.30
N PHE A 281 18.76 -15.26 5.35
CA PHE A 281 17.34 -15.02 5.09
C PHE A 281 16.73 -13.91 5.97
N MET A 282 17.05 -13.89 7.26
CA MET A 282 16.56 -12.83 8.16
C MET A 282 17.15 -11.45 7.81
N ARG A 283 18.35 -11.41 7.22
CA ARG A 283 18.91 -10.17 6.68
C ARG A 283 18.20 -9.77 5.38
N ARG A 284 17.91 -10.72 4.48
CA ARG A 284 17.11 -10.52 3.28
C ARG A 284 15.72 -9.95 3.64
N ARG A 285 15.03 -10.52 4.62
CA ARG A 285 13.74 -10.02 5.15
C ARG A 285 13.83 -8.59 5.68
N ALA A 286 14.89 -8.26 6.42
CA ALA A 286 15.12 -6.91 6.91
C ALA A 286 15.33 -5.89 5.77
N ASP A 287 16.14 -6.26 4.78
CA ASP A 287 16.41 -5.44 3.60
C ASP A 287 15.16 -5.27 2.73
N ALA A 288 14.36 -6.33 2.57
CA ALA A 288 13.07 -6.34 1.89
C ALA A 288 12.05 -5.41 2.55
N PHE A 289 11.86 -5.50 3.87
CA PHE A 289 10.94 -4.65 4.62
C PHE A 289 11.37 -3.19 4.65
N GLN A 290 12.67 -2.91 4.72
CA GLN A 290 13.19 -1.55 4.55
C GLN A 290 12.82 -1.00 3.17
N ALA A 291 13.02 -1.77 2.09
CA ALA A 291 12.64 -1.35 0.75
C ALA A 291 11.12 -1.23 0.55
N TYR A 292 10.31 -2.13 1.14
CA TYR A 292 8.86 -2.06 1.11
C TYR A 292 8.36 -0.76 1.74
N TYR A 293 8.80 -0.45 2.97
CA TYR A 293 8.45 0.81 3.64
C TYR A 293 8.89 2.02 2.81
N GLU A 294 10.09 2.00 2.24
CA GLU A 294 10.60 3.09 1.38
C GLU A 294 9.77 3.32 0.11
N ASN A 295 9.05 2.32 -0.39
CA ASN A 295 8.30 2.39 -1.65
C ASN A 295 6.79 2.31 -1.48
N MET A 296 6.28 2.35 -0.24
CA MET A 296 4.85 2.31 0.08
C MET A 296 4.42 3.51 0.93
N PRO A 297 3.19 4.04 0.74
CA PRO A 297 2.66 5.19 1.48
C PRO A 297 2.15 4.79 2.88
N LEU A 298 3.04 4.23 3.69
CA LEU A 298 2.76 3.76 5.05
C LEU A 298 3.07 4.83 6.10
N ARG A 299 2.39 4.74 7.23
CA ARG A 299 2.69 5.58 8.40
C ARG A 299 4.02 5.19 9.04
N ARG A 300 4.62 6.13 9.76
CA ARG A 300 5.87 5.96 10.52
C ARG A 300 5.82 4.83 11.54
N ARG A 301 4.63 4.47 12.05
CA ARG A 301 4.44 3.30 12.92
C ARG A 301 4.81 1.97 12.24
N SER A 302 4.81 1.94 10.91
CA SER A 302 5.20 0.80 10.08
C SER A 302 6.64 0.90 9.59
N LYS A 303 7.44 1.84 10.12
CA LYS A 303 8.87 1.84 9.86
C LYS A 303 9.48 0.55 10.44
N PRO A 304 10.22 -0.25 9.66
CA PRO A 304 10.75 -1.52 10.12
C PRO A 304 11.86 -1.34 11.16
N ASN A 305 12.06 -2.38 11.95
CA ASN A 305 13.17 -2.55 12.88
C ASN A 305 13.87 -3.87 12.56
N GLY A 306 14.89 -3.82 11.69
CA GLY A 306 15.52 -5.04 11.18
C GLY A 306 14.49 -5.89 10.42
N PRO A 307 14.37 -7.20 10.73
CA PRO A 307 13.48 -8.11 10.03
C PRO A 307 12.00 -7.99 10.45
N ASP A 308 11.64 -7.01 11.28
CA ASP A 308 10.28 -6.85 11.77
C ASP A 308 9.64 -5.56 11.28
N ILE A 309 8.39 -5.65 10.81
CA ILE A 309 7.59 -4.50 10.38
C ILE A 309 6.17 -4.60 10.94
N ARG A 310 5.55 -3.46 11.27
CA ARG A 310 4.14 -3.45 11.72
C ARG A 310 3.20 -3.16 10.55
N LEU A 311 2.72 -4.22 9.90
CA LEU A 311 1.83 -4.12 8.74
C LEU A 311 0.35 -4.24 9.09
N TYR A 312 -0.02 -5.20 9.94
CA TYR A 312 -1.42 -5.39 10.29
C TYR A 312 -1.98 -4.21 11.09
N ARG A 313 -3.12 -3.69 10.65
CA ARG A 313 -3.72 -2.46 11.15
C ARG A 313 -5.20 -2.35 10.78
N GLN A 314 -5.91 -1.50 11.52
CA GLN A 314 -7.29 -1.17 11.20
C GLN A 314 -7.38 0.24 10.61
N VAL A 315 -8.17 0.38 9.55
CA VAL A 315 -8.59 1.67 9.00
C VAL A 315 -10.12 1.75 9.03
N GLN A 316 -10.65 2.82 9.61
CA GLN A 316 -12.09 3.02 9.73
C GLN A 316 -12.58 4.00 8.67
N TRP A 317 -13.58 3.60 7.89
CA TRP A 317 -14.25 4.45 6.91
C TRP A 317 -15.60 4.91 7.48
N GLY A 318 -15.53 5.88 8.39
CA GLY A 318 -16.68 6.34 9.17
C GLY A 318 -17.38 5.19 9.90
N SER A 319 -18.70 5.08 9.73
CA SER A 319 -19.50 3.93 10.18
C SER A 319 -19.78 2.89 9.10
N LEU A 320 -19.30 3.12 7.88
CA LEU A 320 -19.57 2.24 6.76
C LEU A 320 -18.75 0.94 6.86
N ALA A 321 -17.43 1.06 6.92
CA ALA A 321 -16.54 -0.10 6.91
C ALA A 321 -15.41 0.02 7.93
N ASN A 322 -15.05 -1.10 8.55
CA ASN A 322 -13.74 -1.30 9.16
C ASN A 322 -12.92 -2.18 8.22
N PHE A 323 -11.76 -1.70 7.79
CA PHE A 323 -10.76 -2.49 7.09
C PHE A 323 -9.78 -3.05 8.12
N HIS A 324 -9.76 -4.37 8.28
CA HIS A 324 -8.76 -5.08 9.07
C HIS A 324 -7.73 -5.63 8.09
N MET A 325 -6.65 -4.89 7.87
CA MET A 325 -5.55 -5.30 6.99
C MET A 325 -4.65 -6.27 7.76
N LEU A 326 -4.43 -7.47 7.22
CA LEU A 326 -3.68 -8.54 7.86
C LEU A 326 -2.27 -8.69 7.28
N ASP A 327 -1.38 -9.25 8.10
CA ASP A 327 -0.12 -9.83 7.68
C ASP A 327 -0.23 -11.35 7.88
N THR A 328 -0.15 -12.13 6.80
CA THR A 328 -0.22 -13.59 6.85
C THR A 328 1.08 -14.25 6.47
N ARG A 329 2.22 -13.54 6.55
CA ARG A 329 3.55 -14.07 6.24
C ARG A 329 4.51 -13.94 7.43
N GLN A 330 4.60 -12.77 8.07
CA GLN A 330 5.61 -12.54 9.12
C GLN A 330 5.42 -13.38 10.39
N HIS A 331 4.24 -13.96 10.60
CA HIS A 331 3.88 -14.59 11.88
C HIS A 331 3.28 -16.00 11.72
N ARG A 332 3.37 -16.58 10.52
CA ARG A 332 2.80 -17.90 10.22
C ARG A 332 3.76 -19.01 10.60
N ASP A 333 3.21 -20.16 11.00
CA ASP A 333 4.00 -21.39 11.02
C ASP A 333 4.36 -21.81 9.59
N ASP A 334 5.40 -22.63 9.45
CA ASP A 334 5.78 -23.27 8.18
C ASP A 334 4.62 -24.07 7.55
N GLN A 335 4.59 -24.17 6.23
CA GLN A 335 3.55 -24.86 5.47
C GLN A 335 3.58 -26.36 5.79
N ALA A 336 2.43 -26.90 6.17
CA ALA A 336 2.34 -28.32 6.55
C ALA A 336 2.67 -29.26 5.39
N CYS A 337 3.19 -30.44 5.71
CA CYS A 337 3.45 -31.51 4.75
C CYS A 337 4.36 -31.13 3.56
N GLY A 338 5.27 -30.17 3.74
CA GLY A 338 6.22 -29.73 2.72
C GLY A 338 5.58 -28.93 1.58
N ASP A 339 4.56 -28.14 1.91
CA ASP A 339 3.86 -27.19 1.05
C ASP A 339 3.16 -27.80 -0.20
N GLY A 340 2.55 -26.96 -1.03
CA GLY A 340 1.85 -27.29 -2.26
C GLY A 340 0.44 -27.85 -2.04
N TRP A 341 -0.06 -28.58 -3.03
CA TRP A 341 -1.39 -29.19 -2.97
C TRP A 341 -1.33 -30.58 -2.34
N LYS A 342 -1.77 -30.71 -1.09
CA LYS A 342 -1.67 -31.95 -0.30
C LYS A 342 -2.98 -32.36 0.35
N VAL A 343 -3.14 -33.67 0.55
CA VAL A 343 -4.03 -34.22 1.58
C VAL A 343 -3.16 -34.39 2.82
N CYS A 344 -3.37 -33.52 3.81
CA CYS A 344 -2.47 -33.36 4.96
C CYS A 344 -3.31 -33.25 6.24
N GLU A 345 -3.11 -34.17 7.19
CA GLU A 345 -3.79 -34.14 8.49
C GLU A 345 -3.26 -33.02 9.39
N ASP A 346 -1.96 -32.72 9.31
CA ASP A 346 -1.30 -31.64 10.07
C ASP A 346 -1.89 -30.25 9.73
N ALA A 347 -2.51 -30.09 8.56
CA ALA A 347 -3.22 -28.86 8.20
C ALA A 347 -4.45 -28.59 9.10
N ALA A 348 -4.98 -29.62 9.76
CA ALA A 348 -6.10 -29.55 10.69
C ALA A 348 -5.66 -29.33 12.16
N ASP A 349 -4.36 -29.27 12.45
CA ASP A 349 -3.87 -29.04 13.80
C ASP A 349 -4.42 -27.70 14.35
N PRO A 350 -5.19 -27.72 15.46
CA PRO A 350 -5.73 -26.51 16.07
C PRO A 350 -4.65 -25.60 16.64
N ALA A 351 -3.40 -26.02 16.81
CA ALA A 351 -2.32 -25.18 17.30
C ALA A 351 -1.72 -24.29 16.20
N ARG A 352 -1.79 -24.72 14.93
CA ARG A 352 -1.15 -23.98 13.83
C ARG A 352 -1.78 -22.61 13.60
N THR A 353 -0.95 -21.65 13.21
CA THR A 353 -1.31 -20.25 13.06
C THR A 353 -0.81 -19.64 11.77
N LEU A 354 -1.65 -18.84 11.12
CA LEU A 354 -1.28 -18.03 9.96
C LEU A 354 -0.99 -16.57 10.36
N THR A 355 -1.64 -16.09 11.43
CA THR A 355 -1.55 -14.70 11.87
C THR A 355 -0.61 -14.48 13.05
N GLY A 356 -0.18 -15.55 13.73
CA GLY A 356 0.40 -15.46 15.07
C GLY A 356 -0.64 -15.08 16.15
N PRO A 357 -0.32 -15.29 17.44
CA PRO A 357 -1.27 -15.10 18.53
C PRO A 357 -1.62 -13.62 18.79
N GLU A 358 -0.68 -12.68 18.65
CA GLU A 358 -0.91 -11.25 18.91
C GLU A 358 -1.87 -10.63 17.89
N GLN A 359 -1.66 -10.91 16.61
CA GLN A 359 -2.55 -10.41 15.54
C GLN A 359 -3.93 -11.06 15.63
N GLU A 360 -4.01 -12.35 15.94
CA GLU A 360 -5.29 -13.02 16.15
C GLU A 360 -6.06 -12.35 17.30
N ALA A 361 -5.42 -12.19 18.47
CA ALA A 361 -6.04 -11.53 19.62
C ALA A 361 -6.50 -10.10 19.31
N TRP A 362 -5.67 -9.34 18.57
CA TRP A 362 -6.02 -8.00 18.08
C TRP A 362 -7.25 -8.01 17.15
N LEU A 363 -7.32 -8.95 16.21
CA LEU A 363 -8.42 -9.07 15.27
C LEU A 363 -9.72 -9.41 16.00
N LEU A 364 -9.68 -10.40 16.89
CA LEU A 364 -10.83 -10.82 17.70
C LEU A 364 -11.33 -9.69 18.62
N HIS A 365 -10.40 -8.90 19.17
CA HIS A 365 -10.74 -7.71 19.94
C HIS A 365 -11.50 -6.67 19.09
N ASN A 366 -11.05 -6.43 17.86
CA ASN A 366 -11.68 -5.47 16.96
C ASN A 366 -13.07 -5.92 16.51
N PHE A 367 -13.29 -7.21 16.26
CA PHE A 367 -14.63 -7.73 15.95
C PHE A 367 -15.63 -7.43 17.07
N ARG A 368 -15.26 -7.67 18.34
CA ARG A 368 -16.12 -7.41 19.50
C ARG A 368 -16.48 -5.92 19.67
N ARG A 369 -15.65 -5.02 19.14
CA ARG A 369 -15.83 -3.57 19.25
C ARG A 369 -16.45 -2.94 18.02
N SER A 370 -16.52 -3.67 16.90
CA SER A 370 -17.02 -3.15 15.65
C SER A 370 -18.48 -2.72 15.77
N ARG A 371 -18.75 -1.52 15.25
CA ARG A 371 -20.11 -0.99 15.01
C ARG A 371 -20.31 -0.62 13.54
N ALA A 372 -19.37 -0.98 12.67
CA ALA A 372 -19.44 -0.68 11.25
C ALA A 372 -20.55 -1.51 10.58
N ARG A 373 -20.95 -1.10 9.36
CA ARG A 373 -21.84 -1.95 8.54
C ARG A 373 -21.10 -3.15 8.00
N TRP A 374 -19.86 -2.94 7.57
CA TRP A 374 -19.02 -3.95 6.96
C TRP A 374 -17.73 -4.11 7.76
N ASP A 375 -17.38 -5.34 8.11
CA ASP A 375 -16.05 -5.67 8.60
C ASP A 375 -15.34 -6.41 7.48
N ILE A 376 -14.38 -5.72 6.86
CA ILE A 376 -13.67 -6.14 5.65
C ILE A 376 -12.27 -6.56 6.08
N LEU A 377 -11.91 -7.83 5.88
CA LEU A 377 -10.56 -8.33 6.06
C LEU A 377 -9.83 -8.19 4.73
N GLY A 378 -8.80 -7.35 4.67
CA GLY A 378 -7.88 -7.29 3.53
C GLY A 378 -6.66 -8.15 3.83
N GLN A 379 -6.44 -9.20 3.04
CA GLN A 379 -5.43 -10.21 3.30
C GLN A 379 -4.99 -10.90 1.99
N GLN A 380 -4.00 -11.77 2.09
CA GLN A 380 -3.20 -12.26 0.98
C GLN A 380 -3.79 -13.53 0.35
N VAL A 381 -3.88 -14.61 1.11
CA VAL A 381 -4.04 -15.99 0.60
C VAL A 381 -5.47 -16.53 0.70
N PHE A 382 -5.85 -17.51 -0.13
CA PHE A 382 -7.22 -18.03 -0.23
C PHE A 382 -7.85 -18.45 1.11
N PHE A 383 -8.98 -17.85 1.49
CA PHE A 383 -9.63 -18.04 2.80
C PHE A 383 -10.64 -19.20 2.81
N ALA A 384 -11.54 -19.28 1.82
CA ALA A 384 -12.55 -20.33 1.76
C ALA A 384 -11.91 -21.72 1.57
N GLN A 385 -12.64 -22.78 1.91
CA GLN A 385 -12.17 -24.13 1.56
C GLN A 385 -12.07 -24.26 0.03
N ARG A 386 -10.97 -24.82 -0.47
CA ARG A 386 -10.77 -25.05 -1.90
C ARG A 386 -10.04 -26.39 -2.10
N LEU A 387 -10.84 -27.41 -2.39
CA LEU A 387 -10.34 -28.73 -2.77
C LEU A 387 -10.12 -28.80 -4.28
N ASN A 388 -8.97 -29.33 -4.71
CA ASN A 388 -8.79 -29.69 -6.11
C ASN A 388 -9.45 -31.06 -6.44
N ALA A 389 -9.30 -31.54 -7.67
CA ALA A 389 -9.90 -32.80 -8.13
C ALA A 389 -9.54 -34.02 -7.27
N SER A 390 -8.32 -34.08 -6.70
CA SER A 390 -7.87 -35.18 -5.84
C SER A 390 -8.32 -35.05 -4.38
N GLY A 391 -9.01 -33.95 -4.02
CA GLY A 391 -9.36 -33.64 -2.64
C GLY A 391 -8.23 -32.99 -1.84
N ALA A 392 -7.12 -32.63 -2.50
CA ALA A 392 -6.02 -31.93 -1.88
C ALA A 392 -6.34 -30.43 -1.71
N ARG A 393 -5.66 -29.81 -0.74
CA ARG A 393 -5.74 -28.41 -0.34
C ARG A 393 -4.41 -27.71 -0.59
N SER A 394 -4.43 -26.40 -0.81
CA SER A 394 -3.19 -25.61 -0.80
C SER A 394 -2.70 -25.45 0.63
N MET A 395 -1.48 -25.91 0.91
CA MET A 395 -0.83 -25.79 2.22
C MET A 395 -0.36 -24.36 2.50
N ASP A 396 -0.22 -23.53 1.48
CA ASP A 396 0.14 -22.12 1.62
C ASP A 396 -1.04 -21.18 1.91
N ALA A 397 -2.28 -21.66 1.74
CA ALA A 397 -3.50 -20.89 1.97
C ALA A 397 -4.13 -21.19 3.35
N TRP A 398 -5.25 -20.54 3.70
CA TRP A 398 -5.94 -20.81 4.98
C TRP A 398 -6.42 -22.26 5.13
N ASP A 399 -6.55 -23.00 4.04
CA ASP A 399 -6.83 -24.43 4.01
C ASP A 399 -5.68 -25.30 4.54
N GLY A 400 -4.45 -24.76 4.48
CA GLY A 400 -3.29 -25.25 5.18
C GLY A 400 -3.33 -24.95 6.67
N TYR A 401 -4.10 -23.97 7.15
CA TYR A 401 -4.11 -23.48 8.55
C TYR A 401 -5.52 -23.52 9.15
N GLN A 402 -6.18 -24.68 9.11
CA GLN A 402 -7.61 -24.79 9.38
C GLN A 402 -7.96 -24.36 10.81
N GLY A 403 -7.13 -24.71 11.79
CA GLY A 403 -7.27 -24.26 13.18
C GLY A 403 -7.32 -22.73 13.31
N SER A 404 -6.41 -22.03 12.63
CA SER A 404 -6.39 -20.56 12.60
C SER A 404 -7.64 -19.98 11.94
N ARG A 405 -8.05 -20.53 10.78
CA ARG A 405 -9.30 -20.13 10.10
C ARG A 405 -10.51 -20.28 11.02
N GLU A 406 -10.63 -21.41 11.70
CA GLU A 406 -11.75 -21.69 12.61
C GLU A 406 -11.81 -20.71 13.78
N ARG A 407 -10.66 -20.33 14.37
CA ARG A 407 -10.63 -19.34 15.47
C ARG A 407 -11.08 -17.96 14.99
N VAL A 408 -10.66 -17.52 13.81
CA VAL A 408 -11.11 -16.25 13.21
C VAL A 408 -12.61 -16.27 12.92
N VAL A 409 -13.09 -17.32 12.26
CA VAL A 409 -14.53 -17.49 11.93
C VAL A 409 -15.38 -17.57 13.19
N ARG A 410 -14.95 -18.33 14.20
CA ARG A 410 -15.63 -18.41 15.50
C ARG A 410 -15.67 -17.04 16.16
N GLY A 411 -14.55 -16.34 16.18
CA GLY A 411 -14.41 -15.03 16.79
C GLY A 411 -15.37 -13.97 16.23
N TRP A 412 -15.55 -13.89 14.91
CA TRP A 412 -16.52 -12.97 14.33
C TRP A 412 -17.98 -13.41 14.58
N ARG A 413 -18.24 -14.72 14.73
CA ARG A 413 -19.58 -15.23 15.04
C ARG A 413 -19.96 -14.91 16.47
N ASP A 414 -19.04 -15.12 17.40
CA ASP A 414 -19.20 -14.79 18.82
C ASP A 414 -19.40 -13.29 19.03
N ALA A 415 -18.65 -12.47 18.29
CA ALA A 415 -18.82 -11.02 18.25
C ALA A 415 -20.10 -10.55 17.51
N ARG A 416 -20.82 -11.48 16.85
CA ARG A 416 -21.99 -11.19 16.00
C ARG A 416 -21.71 -10.12 14.95
N VAL A 417 -20.53 -10.20 14.32
CA VAL A 417 -20.16 -9.30 13.22
C VAL A 417 -21.25 -9.31 12.17
N ARG A 418 -21.66 -8.10 11.78
CA ARG A 418 -22.86 -7.89 10.97
C ARG A 418 -22.68 -8.49 9.58
N ASN A 419 -21.65 -8.03 8.88
CA ASN A 419 -21.32 -8.44 7.51
C ASN A 419 -19.80 -8.65 7.38
N PRO A 420 -19.29 -9.87 7.65
CA PRO A 420 -17.90 -10.22 7.39
C PRO A 420 -17.65 -10.40 5.89
N VAL A 421 -16.66 -9.70 5.34
CA VAL A 421 -16.19 -9.85 3.96
C VAL A 421 -14.67 -10.00 3.96
N VAL A 422 -14.16 -10.97 3.20
CA VAL A 422 -12.72 -11.20 3.01
C VAL A 422 -12.35 -10.78 1.58
N LEU A 423 -11.25 -10.04 1.44
CA LEU A 423 -10.64 -9.68 0.16
C LEU A 423 -9.29 -10.39 0.07
N THR A 424 -9.01 -10.98 -1.09
CA THR A 424 -7.91 -11.95 -1.26
C THR A 424 -7.20 -11.75 -2.61
N GLY A 425 -5.89 -12.01 -2.66
CA GLY A 425 -5.04 -12.05 -3.85
C GLY A 425 -4.42 -13.43 -4.10
N ASP A 426 -3.09 -13.48 -4.27
CA ASP A 426 -2.21 -14.68 -4.39
C ASP A 426 -2.49 -15.58 -5.61
N VAL A 427 -3.70 -16.10 -5.77
CA VAL A 427 -3.98 -17.26 -6.64
C VAL A 427 -4.11 -16.97 -8.15
N HIS A 428 -3.72 -15.78 -8.60
CA HIS A 428 -3.68 -15.33 -10.01
C HIS A 428 -4.97 -15.50 -10.83
N THR A 429 -6.11 -15.68 -10.16
CA THR A 429 -7.41 -15.97 -10.77
C THR A 429 -8.52 -15.38 -9.92
N HIS A 430 -9.63 -14.97 -10.56
CA HIS A 430 -10.78 -14.41 -9.87
C HIS A 430 -11.65 -15.50 -9.25
N TRP A 431 -12.17 -15.23 -8.04
CA TRP A 431 -13.15 -16.09 -7.37
C TRP A 431 -14.14 -15.29 -6.53
N ALA A 432 -15.33 -15.84 -6.35
CA ALA A 432 -16.30 -15.35 -5.37
C ALA A 432 -16.83 -16.53 -4.56
N ASN A 433 -16.64 -16.49 -3.23
CA ASN A 433 -16.92 -17.63 -2.36
C ASN A 433 -17.89 -17.23 -1.24
N GLU A 434 -18.81 -18.13 -0.91
CA GLU A 434 -19.55 -18.08 0.35
C GLU A 434 -18.75 -18.80 1.43
N LEU A 435 -18.50 -18.13 2.56
CA LEU A 435 -17.81 -18.73 3.69
C LEU A 435 -18.82 -19.50 4.52
N LYS A 436 -18.65 -20.80 4.70
CA LYS A 436 -19.63 -21.68 5.36
C LYS A 436 -19.33 -21.84 6.85
N ALA A 437 -20.37 -22.01 7.66
CA ALA A 437 -20.19 -22.37 9.08
C ALA A 437 -19.61 -23.79 9.22
N ASP A 438 -19.99 -24.67 8.30
CA ASP A 438 -19.50 -26.03 8.14
C ASP A 438 -19.42 -26.31 6.63
N TYR A 439 -18.24 -26.68 6.13
CA TYR A 439 -18.03 -26.99 4.72
C TYR A 439 -18.40 -28.44 4.35
N ALA A 440 -18.61 -29.32 5.35
CA ALA A 440 -19.08 -30.68 5.11
C ALA A 440 -20.58 -30.74 4.81
N ASP A 441 -21.33 -29.71 5.20
CA ASP A 441 -22.75 -29.53 4.92
C ASP A 441 -22.97 -28.43 3.85
N PRO A 442 -23.34 -28.79 2.60
CA PRO A 442 -23.61 -27.82 1.54
C PRO A 442 -24.70 -26.80 1.89
N ASP A 443 -25.66 -27.18 2.72
CA ASP A 443 -26.79 -26.32 3.14
C ASP A 443 -26.45 -25.44 4.35
N SER A 444 -25.27 -25.62 4.94
CA SER A 444 -24.78 -24.84 6.08
C SER A 444 -24.85 -23.34 5.79
N PRO A 445 -25.29 -22.49 6.74
CA PRO A 445 -25.44 -21.08 6.47
C PRO A 445 -24.11 -20.40 6.13
N ALA A 446 -24.15 -19.43 5.20
CA ALA A 446 -23.03 -18.55 4.96
C ALA A 446 -22.78 -17.65 6.19
N VAL A 447 -21.53 -17.64 6.67
CA VAL A 447 -21.05 -16.83 7.79
C VAL A 447 -20.26 -15.60 7.34
N GLY A 448 -19.93 -15.50 6.06
CA GLY A 448 -19.30 -14.36 5.41
C GLY A 448 -19.16 -14.59 3.91
N THR A 449 -18.53 -13.64 3.23
CA THR A 449 -18.22 -13.73 1.80
C THR A 449 -16.73 -13.52 1.58
N GLU A 450 -16.15 -14.18 0.59
CA GLU A 450 -14.80 -13.87 0.09
C GLU A 450 -14.85 -13.43 -1.37
N LEU A 451 -14.13 -12.37 -1.68
CA LEU A 451 -13.95 -11.83 -3.03
C LEU A 451 -12.46 -11.89 -3.36
N VAL A 452 -12.09 -12.70 -4.34
CA VAL A 452 -10.69 -12.94 -4.72
C VAL A 452 -10.40 -12.19 -6.01
N THR A 453 -9.43 -11.28 -5.97
CA THR A 453 -8.94 -10.64 -7.19
C THR A 453 -8.01 -11.58 -7.94
N THR A 454 -8.08 -11.54 -9.26
CA THR A 454 -7.05 -12.08 -10.12
C THR A 454 -5.79 -11.21 -10.01
N SER A 455 -4.75 -11.64 -10.69
CA SER A 455 -3.50 -10.90 -10.84
C SER A 455 -3.63 -9.74 -11.84
N ILE A 456 -2.87 -8.67 -11.58
CA ILE A 456 -2.66 -7.59 -12.56
C ILE A 456 -1.98 -8.12 -13.82
N SER A 457 -0.99 -9.00 -13.67
CA SER A 457 -0.25 -9.57 -14.81
C SER A 457 0.30 -10.98 -14.56
N SER A 458 0.49 -11.41 -13.31
CA SER A 458 1.09 -12.71 -13.00
C SER A 458 0.31 -13.87 -13.64
N GLY A 459 1.00 -14.71 -14.42
CA GLY A 459 0.39 -15.84 -15.14
C GLY A 459 0.02 -15.56 -16.60
N GLY A 460 0.33 -14.37 -17.13
CA GLY A 460 0.15 -14.05 -18.56
C GLY A 460 -1.27 -13.63 -18.89
N ASN A 461 -1.70 -13.86 -20.14
CA ASN A 461 -3.04 -13.49 -20.62
C ASN A 461 -4.14 -14.22 -19.86
N GLY A 462 -3.92 -15.52 -19.61
CA GLY A 462 -4.93 -16.42 -19.10
C GLY A 462 -6.12 -16.56 -20.04
N GLU A 463 -7.25 -17.00 -19.50
CA GLU A 463 -8.41 -17.35 -20.32
C GLU A 463 -9.73 -17.09 -19.58
N ASP A 464 -10.78 -16.84 -20.37
CA ASP A 464 -12.12 -16.88 -19.81
C ASP A 464 -12.47 -18.31 -19.40
N SER A 465 -13.21 -18.45 -18.31
CA SER A 465 -13.59 -19.73 -17.74
C SER A 465 -15.10 -19.84 -17.68
N ASP A 466 -15.65 -21.01 -18.03
CA ASP A 466 -17.04 -21.34 -17.73
C ASP A 466 -17.13 -22.06 -16.37
N PRO A 467 -17.67 -21.41 -15.32
CA PRO A 467 -17.85 -22.02 -14.01
C PRO A 467 -18.55 -23.39 -14.07
N SER A 468 -19.52 -23.58 -14.96
CA SER A 468 -20.29 -24.83 -15.04
C SER A 468 -19.44 -26.06 -15.41
N THR A 469 -18.32 -25.82 -16.10
CA THR A 469 -17.41 -26.87 -16.56
C THR A 469 -16.29 -27.18 -15.57
N ASN A 470 -16.02 -26.28 -14.61
CA ASN A 470 -14.89 -26.41 -13.70
C ASN A 470 -15.16 -27.54 -12.67
N PRO A 471 -14.34 -28.63 -12.67
CA PRO A 471 -14.55 -29.77 -11.78
C PRO A 471 -14.38 -29.40 -10.30
N ASN A 472 -13.59 -28.37 -9.98
CA ASN A 472 -13.42 -27.90 -8.62
C ASN A 472 -14.69 -27.20 -8.11
N LEU A 473 -15.46 -26.49 -8.94
CA LEU A 473 -16.70 -25.86 -8.46
C LEU A 473 -17.76 -26.89 -8.05
N ARG A 474 -17.81 -28.05 -8.71
CA ARG A 474 -18.70 -29.15 -8.29
C ARG A 474 -18.31 -29.73 -6.92
N ARG A 475 -17.02 -29.81 -6.62
CA ARG A 475 -16.50 -30.28 -5.32
C ARG A 475 -16.59 -29.20 -4.23
N ASN A 476 -16.67 -27.94 -4.63
CA ASN A 476 -16.69 -26.78 -3.73
C ASN A 476 -17.95 -25.92 -4.02
N PRO A 477 -19.16 -26.40 -3.68
CA PRO A 477 -20.43 -25.76 -4.08
C PRO A 477 -20.65 -24.36 -3.48
N HIS A 478 -19.84 -23.96 -2.50
CA HIS A 478 -19.81 -22.62 -1.92
C HIS A 478 -19.06 -21.60 -2.80
N ILE A 479 -18.26 -22.04 -3.76
CA ILE A 479 -17.62 -21.18 -4.75
C ILE A 479 -18.62 -20.89 -5.87
N LYS A 480 -18.89 -19.60 -6.11
CA LYS A 480 -19.92 -19.10 -7.03
C LYS A 480 -19.36 -18.55 -8.33
N PHE A 481 -18.07 -18.26 -8.38
CA PHE A 481 -17.41 -17.70 -9.55
C PHE A 481 -15.96 -18.15 -9.66
N PHE A 482 -15.52 -18.31 -10.90
CA PHE A 482 -14.14 -18.53 -11.30
C PHE A 482 -13.89 -17.89 -12.66
N ASN A 483 -12.79 -17.17 -12.83
CA ASN A 483 -12.29 -16.70 -14.12
C ASN A 483 -10.77 -16.55 -14.07
N ALA A 484 -10.09 -16.90 -15.16
CA ALA A 484 -8.64 -16.93 -15.23
C ALA A 484 -8.03 -15.84 -16.12
N GLN A 485 -8.74 -14.75 -16.41
CA GLN A 485 -8.16 -13.56 -17.05
C GLN A 485 -7.52 -12.64 -16.00
N ARG A 486 -6.65 -11.73 -16.44
CA ARG A 486 -6.01 -10.69 -15.60
C ARG A 486 -6.93 -9.51 -15.38
N GLY A 487 -6.65 -8.71 -14.35
CA GLY A 487 -7.47 -7.56 -13.99
C GLY A 487 -7.49 -7.23 -12.50
N TYR A 488 -8.64 -6.81 -11.99
CA TYR A 488 -8.83 -6.36 -10.61
C TYR A 488 -10.31 -6.44 -10.22
N VAL A 489 -10.63 -6.21 -8.94
CA VAL A 489 -12.03 -6.11 -8.51
C VAL A 489 -12.34 -4.66 -8.13
N ARG A 490 -13.42 -4.13 -8.72
CA ARG A 490 -14.00 -2.83 -8.37
C ARG A 490 -15.22 -3.05 -7.50
N THR A 491 -15.42 -2.21 -6.50
CA THR A 491 -16.57 -2.27 -5.60
C THR A 491 -17.25 -0.92 -5.43
N ARG A 492 -18.57 -0.98 -5.24
CA ARG A 492 -19.38 0.15 -4.74
C ARG A 492 -20.05 -0.31 -3.45
N ILE A 493 -19.69 0.34 -2.35
CA ILE A 493 -20.08 -0.02 -0.99
C ILE A 493 -20.98 1.05 -0.42
N ASP A 494 -22.16 0.67 0.04
CA ASP A 494 -23.08 1.54 0.76
C ASP A 494 -23.64 0.83 2.00
N ARG A 495 -24.54 1.50 2.74
CA ARG A 495 -25.09 0.95 4.00
C ARG A 495 -25.92 -0.32 3.82
N HIS A 496 -26.35 -0.61 2.59
CA HIS A 496 -27.29 -1.68 2.23
C HIS A 496 -26.62 -2.80 1.47
N ARG A 497 -25.52 -2.54 0.75
CA ARG A 497 -24.82 -3.57 -0.03
C ARG A 497 -23.36 -3.23 -0.34
N ILE A 498 -22.60 -4.28 -0.63
CA ILE A 498 -21.39 -4.24 -1.45
C ILE A 498 -21.77 -4.81 -2.83
N ARG A 499 -21.58 -4.02 -3.89
CA ARG A 499 -21.52 -4.54 -5.26
C ARG A 499 -20.06 -4.73 -5.63
N ALA A 500 -19.68 -5.90 -6.13
CA ALA A 500 -18.36 -6.23 -6.61
C ALA A 500 -18.42 -6.59 -8.11
N ASP A 501 -17.64 -5.89 -8.91
CA ASP A 501 -17.48 -6.08 -10.34
C ASP A 501 -16.07 -6.66 -10.60
N PHE A 502 -16.03 -7.85 -11.21
CA PHE A 502 -14.80 -8.55 -11.54
C PHE A 502 -14.33 -8.08 -12.91
N ARG A 503 -13.36 -7.15 -12.91
CA ARG A 503 -12.86 -6.47 -14.11
C ARG A 503 -11.76 -7.31 -14.72
N VAL A 504 -11.89 -7.64 -16.00
CA VAL A 504 -10.94 -8.47 -16.74
C VAL A 504 -10.40 -7.75 -17.95
N LEU A 505 -9.17 -8.11 -18.35
CA LEU A 505 -8.55 -7.70 -19.60
C LEU A 505 -8.57 -8.86 -20.60
N ASP A 506 -8.65 -8.53 -21.89
CA ASP A 506 -8.50 -9.49 -22.99
C ASP A 506 -7.06 -10.01 -23.16
N THR A 507 -6.07 -9.16 -22.87
CA THR A 507 -4.64 -9.51 -22.90
C THR A 507 -3.84 -8.64 -21.93
N VAL A 508 -2.67 -9.12 -21.52
CA VAL A 508 -1.64 -8.30 -20.86
C VAL A 508 -0.29 -8.36 -21.57
N THR A 509 -0.11 -9.25 -22.55
CA THR A 509 1.14 -9.38 -23.30
C THR A 509 1.25 -8.38 -24.44
N GLU A 510 0.13 -7.82 -24.89
CA GLU A 510 0.10 -6.86 -25.99
C GLU A 510 0.23 -5.39 -25.51
N PRO A 511 0.78 -4.50 -26.35
CA PRO A 511 0.90 -3.07 -26.02
C PRO A 511 -0.43 -2.36 -25.76
N GLU A 512 -1.54 -2.91 -26.23
CA GLU A 512 -2.89 -2.42 -25.98
C GLU A 512 -3.77 -3.56 -25.49
N ALA A 513 -4.67 -3.24 -24.56
CA ALA A 513 -5.64 -4.17 -24.01
C ALA A 513 -6.96 -3.44 -23.72
N SER A 514 -8.07 -4.17 -23.73
CA SER A 514 -9.41 -3.68 -23.38
C SER A 514 -9.89 -4.29 -22.07
N ALA A 515 -10.54 -3.49 -21.22
CA ALA A 515 -11.15 -3.98 -19.98
C ALA A 515 -12.68 -4.09 -20.08
N SER A 516 -13.22 -5.15 -19.49
CA SER A 516 -14.66 -5.39 -19.37
C SER A 516 -15.03 -5.92 -17.98
N THR A 517 -16.31 -5.91 -17.62
CA THR A 517 -16.80 -6.55 -16.38
C THR A 517 -17.26 -7.95 -16.71
N ARG A 518 -16.56 -8.96 -16.20
CA ARG A 518 -16.86 -10.37 -16.51
C ARG A 518 -18.04 -10.93 -15.71
N ALA A 519 -18.14 -10.53 -14.45
CA ALA A 519 -19.21 -10.91 -13.55
C ALA A 519 -19.41 -9.82 -12.49
N SER A 520 -20.63 -9.74 -11.97
CA SER A 520 -20.96 -8.84 -10.87
C SER A 520 -21.74 -9.58 -9.79
N PHE A 521 -21.37 -9.31 -8.54
CA PHE A 521 -22.02 -9.89 -7.37
C PHE A 521 -22.43 -8.82 -6.38
N VAL A 522 -23.50 -9.10 -5.64
CA VAL A 522 -23.99 -8.26 -4.53
C VAL A 522 -23.96 -9.07 -3.24
N VAL A 523 -23.35 -8.47 -2.21
CA VAL A 523 -23.51 -8.87 -0.81
C VAL A 523 -24.44 -7.85 -0.16
N SER A 524 -25.63 -8.27 0.28
CA SER A 524 -26.60 -7.37 0.90
C SER A 524 -26.42 -7.32 2.41
N ASP A 525 -26.81 -6.21 3.02
CA ASP A 525 -26.75 -6.06 4.48
C ASP A 525 -27.52 -7.18 5.18
N ARG A 526 -26.85 -7.83 6.14
CA ARG A 526 -27.30 -9.01 6.88
C ARG A 526 -27.57 -10.26 6.03
N ARG A 527 -27.18 -10.25 4.75
CA ARG A 527 -27.18 -11.43 3.87
C ARG A 527 -25.73 -11.70 3.46
N ARG A 528 -25.14 -12.69 4.12
CA ARG A 528 -23.72 -13.05 3.99
C ARG A 528 -23.41 -13.91 2.76
N GLY A 529 -24.44 -14.31 2.00
CA GLY A 529 -24.29 -15.02 0.74
C GLY A 529 -24.14 -14.07 -0.45
N LEU A 530 -23.76 -14.64 -1.59
CA LEU A 530 -23.55 -13.92 -2.84
C LEU A 530 -24.82 -13.96 -3.71
N THR A 531 -25.14 -12.85 -4.35
CA THR A 531 -26.17 -12.80 -5.40
C THR A 531 -25.54 -12.29 -6.69
N GLU A 532 -25.50 -13.13 -7.72
CA GLU A 532 -25.06 -12.71 -9.06
C GLU A 532 -26.08 -11.73 -9.66
N VAL A 533 -25.59 -10.70 -10.32
CA VAL A 533 -26.38 -9.66 -10.98
C VAL A 533 -25.76 -9.34 -12.34
N GLU A 534 -26.51 -8.69 -13.22
CA GLU A 534 -26.00 -8.27 -14.53
C GLU A 534 -24.72 -7.42 -14.38
N PRO A 535 -23.68 -7.71 -15.20
CA PRO A 535 -22.45 -6.91 -15.26
C PRO A 535 -22.70 -5.42 -15.49
N GLN A 536 -21.88 -4.56 -14.89
CA GLN A 536 -21.92 -3.08 -15.05
C GLN A 536 -20.63 -2.50 -15.61
#